data_AF-A0A1F9P863-F1
#
_entry.id   AF-A0A1F9P863-F1
#
_cell.length_a   1.000
_cell.length_b   1.000
_cell.length_c   1.000
_cell.angle_alpha   90.00
_cell.angle_beta   90.00
_cell.angle_gamma   90.00
#
_symmetry.space_group_name_H-M   'P 1'
#
loop_
_entity.id
_entity.type
_entity.pdbx_description
1 polymer ?
#
loop_
_entity_poly.entity_id
_entity_poly.type
_entity_poly.pdbx_seq_one_letter_code
_entity_poly.pdbx_strand_id
1 'polypeptide(L)'
;MAAAWLALFLLGGSVGCGSAPVAPPRGAVASPVEPSLPVTSDSARLKDSLTGREMSPAEVADLSDRLLADGSKALNNQQTMARLELVILKTLNAPDKTYRPVLWRNLGIIHYHQQKYKQAEHDLQSANELNPKNARTHFYLACLFAHKGKIFEKSGKTRASLQQYKRAAIEIGLARKLEPSNALYKQDPKQIIQQENGK
;
A
#
# COMPACT_ATOMS: atom_id res chain seq x y z
N MET A 1 -58.59 36.40 56.24
CA MET A 1 -59.47 37.54 55.89
C MET A 1 -58.76 38.83 56.28
N ALA A 2 -59.01 39.91 55.53
CA ALA A 2 -58.52 41.29 55.68
C ALA A 2 -57.05 41.50 55.27
N ALA A 3 -56.71 42.23 54.20
CA ALA A 3 -56.94 43.64 53.81
C ALA A 3 -55.54 44.32 53.82
N ALA A 4 -54.92 44.55 52.65
CA ALA A 4 -55.00 45.78 51.85
C ALA A 4 -54.08 46.91 52.34
N TRP A 5 -53.64 47.75 51.39
CA TRP A 5 -52.93 49.05 51.44
C TRP A 5 -51.39 48.98 51.27
N LEU A 6 -50.84 49.34 50.10
CA LEU A 6 -50.63 50.67 49.46
C LEU A 6 -49.35 51.39 49.93
N ALA A 7 -48.31 51.35 49.10
CA ALA A 7 -47.20 52.31 49.02
C ALA A 7 -46.36 51.94 47.78
N LEU A 8 -45.77 52.82 46.98
CA LEU A 8 -45.84 54.26 46.77
C LEU A 8 -45.16 54.48 45.40
N PHE A 9 -45.66 55.42 44.61
CA PHE A 9 -45.11 55.88 43.34
C PHE A 9 -43.61 56.24 43.44
N LEU A 10 -42.84 55.97 42.38
CA LEU A 10 -42.00 57.00 41.74
C LEU A 10 -41.73 56.63 40.28
N LEU A 11 -41.94 57.64 39.43
CA LEU A 11 -41.88 57.62 37.97
C LEU A 11 -40.45 57.46 37.44
N GLY A 12 -40.32 56.78 36.31
CA GLY A 12 -39.13 56.84 35.47
C GLY A 12 -39.36 56.26 34.07
N GLY A 13 -39.49 57.14 33.08
CA GLY A 13 -38.85 56.93 31.77
C GLY A 13 -39.61 56.23 30.65
N SER A 14 -40.17 57.08 29.76
CA SER A 14 -40.11 57.01 28.29
C SER A 14 -40.54 55.75 27.51
N VAL A 15 -41.62 55.97 26.76
CA VAL A 15 -42.00 55.47 25.43
C VAL A 15 -40.88 54.85 24.59
N GLY A 16 -41.14 53.66 24.06
CA GLY A 16 -40.46 53.07 22.91
C GLY A 16 -41.33 52.02 22.23
N CYS A 17 -42.07 52.41 21.18
CA CYS A 17 -42.69 51.48 20.24
C CYS A 17 -41.62 50.72 19.47
N GLY A 18 -41.71 49.39 19.42
CA GLY A 18 -40.81 48.57 18.63
C GLY A 18 -41.32 47.15 18.52
N SER A 19 -42.10 46.89 17.48
CA SER A 19 -42.47 45.56 16.98
C SER A 19 -41.24 44.64 16.86
N ALA A 20 -41.26 43.48 17.51
CA ALA A 20 -40.24 42.46 17.36
C ALA A 20 -40.30 41.81 15.97
N PRO A 21 -39.21 41.78 15.18
CA PRO A 21 -39.18 40.98 13.97
C PRO A 21 -38.93 39.51 14.32
N VAL A 22 -39.77 38.64 13.78
CA VAL A 22 -39.57 37.18 13.77
C VAL A 22 -38.27 36.87 13.01
N ALA A 23 -37.32 36.23 13.68
CA ALA A 23 -36.09 35.76 13.05
C ALA A 23 -36.38 34.62 12.06
N PRO A 24 -35.77 34.62 10.86
CA PRO A 24 -35.89 33.50 9.93
C PRO A 24 -35.12 32.27 10.47
N PRO A 25 -35.50 31.04 10.07
CA PRO A 25 -34.81 29.84 10.51
C PRO A 25 -33.35 29.88 10.04
N ARG A 26 -32.42 29.66 10.97
CA ARG A 26 -30.99 29.52 10.69
C ARG A 26 -30.82 28.33 9.73
N GLY A 27 -30.50 28.65 8.48
CA GLY A 27 -30.06 27.67 7.48
C GLY A 27 -28.93 26.83 8.06
N ALA A 28 -29.03 25.52 7.89
CA ALA A 28 -27.99 24.58 8.25
C ALA A 28 -26.68 25.04 7.60
N VAL A 29 -25.73 25.47 8.43
CA VAL A 29 -24.38 25.80 8.00
C VAL A 29 -23.74 24.48 7.62
N ALA A 30 -23.72 24.17 6.32
CA ALA A 30 -22.92 23.07 5.80
C ALA A 30 -21.48 23.31 6.26
N SER A 31 -20.94 22.38 7.03
CA SER A 31 -19.52 22.39 7.38
C SER A 31 -18.69 22.51 6.10
N PRO A 32 -17.57 23.25 6.10
CA PRO A 32 -16.70 23.30 4.94
C PRO A 32 -16.28 21.86 4.64
N VAL A 33 -16.76 21.33 3.52
CA VAL A 33 -16.21 20.10 2.96
C VAL A 33 -14.77 20.47 2.61
N GLU A 34 -13.81 20.00 3.41
CA GLU A 34 -12.41 19.98 2.98
C GLU A 34 -12.39 19.41 1.57
N PRO A 35 -11.78 20.08 0.58
CA PRO A 35 -11.65 19.49 -0.74
C PRO A 35 -10.85 18.21 -0.59
N SER A 36 -11.54 17.07 -0.61
CA SER A 36 -10.94 15.76 -0.73
C SER A 36 -9.97 15.86 -1.91
N LEU A 37 -8.67 15.72 -1.64
CA LEU A 37 -7.64 15.74 -2.66
C LEU A 37 -8.13 14.94 -3.86
N PRO A 38 -8.03 15.45 -5.10
CA PRO A 38 -8.42 14.67 -6.25
C PRO A 38 -7.71 13.32 -6.15
N VAL A 39 -8.47 12.22 -6.22
CA VAL A 39 -7.94 10.86 -6.16
C VAL A 39 -7.10 10.67 -7.42
N THR A 40 -5.85 11.13 -7.38
CA THR A 40 -4.91 10.93 -8.47
C THR A 40 -4.56 9.45 -8.49
N SER A 41 -4.59 8.84 -9.68
CA SER A 41 -4.25 7.42 -9.82
C SER A 41 -2.86 7.15 -9.24
N ASP A 42 -2.64 5.96 -8.68
CA ASP A 42 -1.33 5.62 -8.10
C ASP A 42 -0.18 5.78 -9.13
N SER A 43 -0.46 5.62 -10.44
CA SER A 43 0.48 5.91 -11.53
C SER A 43 0.77 7.41 -11.72
N ALA A 44 -0.23 8.29 -11.54
CA ALA A 44 -0.03 9.73 -11.54
C ALA A 44 0.79 10.17 -10.32
N ARG A 45 0.55 9.61 -9.13
CA ARG A 45 1.34 9.88 -7.93
C ARG A 45 2.83 9.55 -8.11
N LEU A 46 3.14 8.45 -8.79
CA LEU A 46 4.52 8.11 -9.16
C LEU A 46 5.16 9.16 -10.06
N LYS A 47 4.41 9.65 -11.07
CA LYS A 47 4.90 10.68 -11.98
C LYS A 47 5.18 11.98 -11.22
N ASP A 48 4.22 12.44 -10.43
CA ASP A 48 4.33 13.67 -9.65
C ASP A 48 5.53 13.62 -8.70
N SER A 49 5.81 12.44 -8.15
CA SER A 49 6.94 12.27 -7.25
C SER A 49 8.30 12.39 -7.90
N LEU A 50 8.40 11.95 -9.15
CA LEU A 50 9.61 12.11 -9.95
C LEU A 50 9.81 13.55 -10.46
N THR A 51 8.75 14.38 -10.46
CA THR A 51 8.80 15.77 -10.93
C THR A 51 8.87 16.81 -9.80
N GLY A 52 9.02 16.40 -8.54
CA GLY A 52 9.29 17.30 -7.41
C GLY A 52 8.38 17.15 -6.21
N ARG A 53 7.32 16.32 -6.27
CA ARG A 53 6.50 16.04 -5.09
C ARG A 53 7.13 14.95 -4.23
N GLU A 54 7.73 15.31 -3.10
CA GLU A 54 8.28 14.29 -2.22
C GLU A 54 7.19 13.37 -1.65
N MET A 55 7.49 12.09 -1.58
CA MET A 55 6.70 11.11 -0.85
C MET A 55 7.53 10.62 0.32
N SER A 56 6.90 10.51 1.49
CA SER A 56 7.52 9.89 2.65
C SER A 56 7.78 8.39 2.40
N PRO A 57 8.74 7.78 3.12
CA PRO A 57 8.98 6.34 3.03
C PRO A 57 7.73 5.49 3.29
N ALA A 58 6.85 5.94 4.19
CA ALA A 58 5.57 5.31 4.47
C ALA A 58 4.63 5.34 3.25
N GLU A 59 4.47 6.51 2.62
CA GLU A 59 3.62 6.64 1.42
C GLU A 59 4.13 5.78 0.27
N VAL A 60 5.46 5.68 0.09
CA VAL A 60 6.05 4.82 -0.95
C VAL A 60 5.80 3.35 -0.65
N ALA A 61 5.94 2.92 0.61
CA ALA A 61 5.62 1.56 1.03
C ALA A 61 4.16 1.20 0.73
N ASP A 62 3.21 2.04 1.16
CA ASP A 62 1.77 1.81 0.94
C ASP A 62 1.40 1.82 -0.54
N LEU A 63 1.91 2.79 -1.30
CA LEU A 63 1.69 2.91 -2.74
C LEU A 63 2.22 1.68 -3.48
N SER A 64 3.45 1.26 -3.15
CA SER A 64 4.05 0.09 -3.77
C SER A 64 3.29 -1.19 -3.44
N ASP A 65 2.77 -1.35 -2.22
CA ASP A 65 1.95 -2.51 -1.87
C ASP A 65 0.63 -2.57 -2.64
N ARG A 66 -0.06 -1.42 -2.80
CA ARG A 66 -1.27 -1.36 -3.62
C ARG A 66 -1.00 -1.66 -5.09
N LEU A 67 0.05 -1.06 -5.65
CA LEU A 67 0.40 -1.26 -7.06
C LEU A 67 0.83 -2.70 -7.36
N LEU A 68 1.47 -3.36 -6.41
CA LEU A 68 1.93 -4.74 -6.56
C LEU A 68 0.91 -5.76 -6.05
N ALA A 69 -0.26 -5.35 -5.56
CA ALA A 69 -1.28 -6.27 -5.06
C ALA A 69 -1.69 -7.31 -6.11
N ASP A 70 -2.08 -8.49 -5.65
CA ASP A 70 -2.47 -9.59 -6.53
C ASP A 70 -3.63 -9.16 -7.45
N GLY A 71 -3.50 -9.41 -8.76
CA GLY A 71 -4.49 -8.99 -9.75
C GLY A 71 -4.40 -7.51 -10.17
N SER A 72 -3.47 -6.74 -9.62
CA SER A 72 -3.21 -5.36 -10.06
C SER A 72 -2.80 -5.30 -11.53
N LYS A 73 -3.45 -4.42 -12.29
CA LYS A 73 -3.09 -4.12 -13.68
C LYS A 73 -1.72 -3.45 -13.79
N ALA A 74 -1.21 -2.86 -12.71
CA ALA A 74 0.05 -2.12 -12.73
C ALA A 74 1.25 -3.04 -13.02
N LEU A 75 1.20 -4.31 -12.61
CA LEU A 75 2.23 -5.31 -12.91
C LEU A 75 2.46 -5.49 -14.42
N ASN A 76 1.42 -5.28 -15.23
CA ASN A 76 1.49 -5.38 -16.69
C ASN A 76 1.88 -4.05 -17.37
N ASN A 77 1.99 -2.96 -16.61
CA ASN A 77 2.34 -1.64 -17.14
C ASN A 77 3.82 -1.36 -16.90
N GLN A 78 4.63 -1.59 -17.93
CA GLN A 78 6.09 -1.42 -17.86
C GLN A 78 6.51 -0.01 -17.40
N GLN A 79 5.82 1.03 -17.86
CA GLN A 79 6.13 2.42 -17.46
C GLN A 79 5.85 2.65 -15.97
N THR A 80 4.77 2.08 -15.44
CA THR A 80 4.42 2.17 -14.02
C THR A 80 5.42 1.40 -13.17
N MET A 81 5.83 0.20 -13.58
CA MET A 81 6.85 -0.58 -12.88
C MET A 81 8.22 0.09 -12.88
N ALA A 82 8.63 0.69 -14.00
CA ALA A 82 9.89 1.44 -14.07
C ALA A 82 9.89 2.68 -13.16
N ARG A 83 8.78 3.43 -13.12
CA ARG A 83 8.64 4.56 -12.18
C ARG A 83 8.65 4.10 -10.73
N LEU A 84 7.94 3.02 -10.43
CA LEU A 84 7.88 2.46 -9.08
C LEU A 84 9.26 1.99 -8.60
N GLU A 85 10.02 1.30 -9.46
CA GLU A 85 11.40 0.89 -9.19
C GLU A 85 12.27 2.11 -8.82
N LEU A 86 12.23 3.19 -9.62
CA LEU A 86 13.01 4.40 -9.35
C LEU A 86 12.63 5.07 -8.02
N VAL A 87 11.33 5.18 -7.74
CA VAL A 87 10.85 5.77 -6.49
C VAL A 87 11.29 4.94 -5.28
N ILE A 88 11.19 3.61 -5.35
CA ILE A 88 11.65 2.71 -4.27
C ILE A 88 13.16 2.85 -4.07
N LEU A 89 13.96 2.83 -5.14
CA LEU A 89 15.41 2.99 -5.05
C LEU A 89 15.82 4.33 -4.42
N LYS A 90 15.17 5.44 -4.82
CA LYS A 90 15.37 6.75 -4.18
C LYS A 90 15.05 6.69 -2.69
N THR A 91 13.97 6.02 -2.32
CA THR A 91 13.51 5.91 -0.93
C THR A 91 14.42 5.04 -0.07
N LEU A 92 14.99 3.95 -0.61
CA LEU A 92 15.95 3.10 0.11
C LEU A 92 17.23 3.84 0.53
N ASN A 93 17.59 4.89 -0.19
CA ASN A 93 18.72 5.78 0.12
C ASN A 93 18.42 6.78 1.24
N ALA A 94 17.17 6.89 1.70
CA ALA A 94 16.80 7.77 2.80
C ALA A 94 17.43 7.29 4.13
N PRO A 95 17.67 8.22 5.08
CA PRO A 95 18.20 7.86 6.40
C PRO A 95 17.19 7.05 7.22
N ASP A 96 15.88 7.27 7.02
CA ASP A 96 14.83 6.46 7.63
C ASP A 96 14.82 5.06 7.04
N LYS A 97 15.02 4.06 7.91
CA LYS A 97 15.13 2.65 7.55
C LYS A 97 13.89 1.85 7.89
N THR A 98 12.87 2.47 8.49
CA THR A 98 11.69 1.82 9.06
C THR A 98 10.98 0.93 8.03
N TYR A 99 10.86 1.41 6.79
CA TYR A 99 10.13 0.72 5.73
C TYR A 99 11.00 -0.15 4.81
N ARG A 100 12.30 -0.29 5.09
CA ARG A 100 13.22 -1.09 4.26
C ARG A 100 12.76 -2.54 4.01
N PRO A 101 12.21 -3.29 4.99
CA PRO A 101 11.76 -4.66 4.71
C PRO A 101 10.67 -4.71 3.62
N VAL A 102 9.73 -3.76 3.66
CA VAL A 102 8.65 -3.65 2.67
C VAL A 102 9.19 -3.19 1.32
N LEU A 103 10.06 -2.18 1.32
CA LEU A 103 10.66 -1.63 0.09
C LEU A 103 11.54 -2.66 -0.63
N TRP A 104 12.38 -3.42 0.09
CA TRP A 104 13.18 -4.50 -0.50
C TRP A 104 12.30 -5.62 -1.06
N ARG A 105 11.25 -6.02 -0.33
CA ARG A 105 10.31 -7.02 -0.83
C ARG A 105 9.69 -6.56 -2.15
N ASN A 106 9.21 -5.32 -2.18
CA ASN A 106 8.50 -4.76 -3.32
C ASN A 106 9.44 -4.52 -4.52
N LEU A 107 10.69 -4.13 -4.28
CA LEU A 107 11.72 -4.09 -5.32
C LEU A 107 11.98 -5.49 -5.90
N GLY A 108 12.11 -6.50 -5.04
CA GLY A 108 12.28 -7.89 -5.45
C GLY A 108 11.12 -8.44 -6.27
N ILE A 109 9.89 -8.06 -5.94
CA ILE A 109 8.68 -8.39 -6.74
C ILE A 109 8.77 -7.74 -8.13
N ILE A 110 9.16 -6.46 -8.20
CA ILE A 110 9.31 -5.77 -9.48
C ILE A 110 10.37 -6.46 -10.34
N HIS A 111 11.54 -6.75 -9.79
CA HIS A 111 12.60 -7.45 -10.51
C HIS A 111 12.23 -8.87 -10.91
N TYR A 112 11.42 -9.57 -10.09
CA TYR A 112 10.87 -10.88 -10.44
C TYR A 112 10.00 -10.78 -11.70
N HIS A 113 9.05 -9.86 -11.75
CA HIS A 113 8.17 -9.67 -12.91
C HIS A 113 8.93 -9.16 -14.15
N GLN A 114 10.00 -8.40 -13.97
CA GLN A 114 10.91 -7.99 -15.05
C GLN A 114 11.89 -9.11 -15.46
N GLN A 115 11.77 -10.32 -14.89
CA GLN A 115 12.66 -11.46 -15.12
C GLN A 115 14.15 -11.20 -14.80
N LYS A 116 14.43 -10.16 -14.00
CA LYS A 116 15.74 -9.83 -13.45
C LYS A 116 16.04 -10.72 -12.23
N TYR A 117 16.06 -12.05 -12.43
CA TYR A 117 16.06 -13.02 -11.34
C TYR A 117 17.24 -12.93 -10.38
N LYS A 118 18.41 -12.44 -10.82
CA LYS A 118 19.56 -12.23 -9.92
C LYS A 118 19.30 -11.10 -8.93
N GLN A 119 18.79 -9.97 -9.43
CA GLN A 119 18.45 -8.83 -8.59
C GLN A 119 17.25 -9.16 -7.68
N ALA A 120 16.23 -9.84 -8.22
CA ALA A 120 15.10 -10.32 -7.42
C ALA A 120 15.54 -11.23 -6.25
N GLU A 121 16.52 -12.11 -6.45
CA GLU A 121 17.06 -12.94 -5.37
C GLU A 121 17.69 -12.08 -4.27
N HIS A 122 18.54 -11.13 -4.65
CA HIS A 122 19.19 -10.22 -3.71
C HIS A 122 18.18 -9.40 -2.90
N ASP A 123 17.19 -8.81 -3.58
CA ASP A 123 16.23 -7.91 -2.94
C ASP A 123 15.26 -8.67 -2.01
N LEU A 124 14.76 -9.83 -2.45
CA LEU A 124 13.89 -10.66 -1.62
C LEU A 124 14.65 -11.26 -0.43
N GLN A 125 15.93 -11.61 -0.59
CA GLN A 125 16.77 -12.06 0.52
C GLN A 125 17.01 -10.92 1.52
N SER A 126 17.30 -9.71 1.04
CA SER A 126 17.42 -8.53 1.91
C SER A 126 16.14 -8.25 2.68
N ALA A 127 14.98 -8.41 2.04
CA ALA A 127 13.69 -8.30 2.71
C ALA A 127 13.47 -9.39 3.78
N ASN A 128 13.87 -10.62 3.48
CA ASN A 128 13.77 -11.76 4.39
C ASN A 128 14.69 -11.63 5.61
N GLU A 129 15.91 -11.13 5.43
CA GLU A 129 16.84 -10.85 6.53
C GLU A 129 16.27 -9.81 7.49
N LEU A 130 15.62 -8.77 6.96
CA LEU A 130 15.04 -7.70 7.76
C LEU A 130 13.68 -8.08 8.38
N ASN A 131 12.89 -8.92 7.72
CA ASN A 131 11.61 -9.42 8.21
C ASN A 131 11.37 -10.89 7.79
N PRO A 132 11.90 -11.86 8.57
CA PRO A 132 11.77 -13.28 8.26
C PRO A 132 10.38 -13.86 8.55
N LYS A 133 9.41 -13.04 8.99
CA LYS A 133 8.02 -13.46 9.23
C LYS A 133 7.08 -12.93 8.14
N ASN A 134 7.62 -12.38 7.05
CA ASN A 134 6.80 -11.89 5.95
C ASN A 134 6.42 -13.02 4.99
N ALA A 135 5.16 -13.47 5.04
CA ALA A 135 4.65 -14.54 4.19
C ALA A 135 4.81 -14.24 2.69
N ARG A 136 4.56 -12.98 2.29
CA ARG A 136 4.67 -12.52 0.92
C ARG A 136 6.11 -12.60 0.38
N THR A 137 7.11 -12.27 1.19
CA THR A 137 8.52 -12.43 0.81
C THR A 137 8.86 -13.91 0.54
N HIS A 138 8.45 -14.82 1.44
CA HIS A 138 8.64 -16.26 1.23
C HIS A 138 7.91 -16.77 -0.02
N PHE A 139 6.70 -16.29 -0.29
CA PHE A 139 5.96 -16.65 -1.50
C PHE A 139 6.75 -16.28 -2.77
N TYR A 140 7.25 -15.04 -2.87
CA TYR A 140 8.01 -14.63 -4.05
C TYR A 140 9.39 -15.29 -4.15
N LEU A 141 10.04 -15.62 -3.03
CA LEU A 141 11.24 -16.47 -3.04
C LEU A 141 10.93 -17.87 -3.60
N ALA A 142 9.76 -18.43 -3.25
CA ALA A 142 9.33 -19.72 -3.78
C ALA A 142 9.14 -19.67 -5.31
N CYS A 143 8.42 -18.66 -5.80
CA CYS A 143 8.21 -18.45 -7.23
C CYS A 143 9.54 -18.23 -7.97
N LEU A 144 10.43 -17.40 -7.40
CA LEU A 144 11.76 -17.15 -7.94
C LEU A 144 12.60 -18.43 -8.07
N PHE A 145 12.64 -19.26 -7.03
CA PHE A 145 13.38 -20.52 -7.09
C PHE A 145 12.72 -21.53 -8.03
N ALA A 146 11.40 -21.54 -8.16
CA ALA A 146 10.72 -22.35 -9.16
C ALA A 146 11.11 -21.92 -10.59
N HIS A 147 11.16 -20.61 -10.87
CA HIS A 147 11.66 -20.08 -12.15
C HIS A 147 13.10 -20.49 -12.43
N LYS A 148 14.01 -20.31 -11.46
CA LYS A 148 15.41 -20.75 -11.61
C LYS A 148 15.51 -22.26 -11.84
N GLY A 149 14.68 -23.05 -11.15
CA GLY A 149 14.57 -24.49 -11.35
C GLY A 149 14.21 -24.86 -12.79
N LYS A 150 13.20 -24.19 -13.35
CA LYS A 150 12.75 -24.37 -14.74
C LYS A 150 13.81 -23.93 -15.76
N ILE A 151 14.55 -22.85 -15.49
CA ILE A 151 15.66 -22.40 -16.34
C ILE A 151 16.78 -23.44 -16.37
N PHE A 152 17.15 -23.98 -15.21
CA PHE A 152 18.17 -25.03 -15.12
C PHE A 152 17.71 -26.34 -15.77
N GLU A 153 16.45 -26.70 -15.63
CA GLU A 153 15.83 -27.84 -16.29
C GLU A 153 15.94 -27.73 -17.80
N LYS A 154 15.53 -26.58 -18.39
CA LYS A 154 15.69 -26.29 -19.82
C LYS A 154 17.14 -26.32 -20.30
N SER A 155 18.08 -26.02 -19.40
CA SER A 155 19.51 -26.02 -19.68
C SER A 155 20.18 -27.39 -19.45
N GLY A 156 19.42 -28.45 -19.14
CA GLY A 156 19.93 -29.79 -18.83
C GLY A 156 20.70 -29.90 -17.51
N LYS A 157 20.66 -28.88 -16.65
CA LYS A 157 21.37 -28.83 -15.35
C LYS A 157 20.50 -29.46 -14.25
N THR A 158 20.25 -30.76 -14.35
CA THR A 158 19.32 -31.49 -13.48
C THR A 158 19.57 -31.29 -11.98
N ARG A 159 20.83 -31.37 -11.53
CA ARG A 159 21.18 -31.18 -10.11
C ARG A 159 20.81 -29.77 -9.61
N ALA A 160 21.17 -28.74 -10.37
CA ALA A 160 20.87 -27.36 -10.03
C ALA A 160 19.36 -27.10 -10.05
N SER A 161 18.65 -27.68 -11.03
CA SER A 161 17.19 -27.60 -11.11
C SER A 161 16.51 -28.17 -9.86
N LEU A 162 16.87 -29.41 -9.47
CA LEU A 162 16.35 -30.05 -8.26
C LEU A 162 16.66 -29.25 -7.00
N GLN A 163 17.86 -28.68 -6.90
CA GLN A 163 18.23 -27.82 -5.76
C GLN A 163 17.32 -26.60 -5.67
N GLN A 164 17.04 -25.90 -6.78
CA GLN A 164 16.15 -24.74 -6.75
C GLN A 164 14.70 -25.15 -6.44
N TYR A 165 14.20 -26.27 -6.97
CA TYR A 165 12.87 -26.76 -6.62
C TYR A 165 12.73 -27.13 -5.14
N LYS A 166 13.79 -27.69 -4.52
CA LYS A 166 13.81 -27.92 -3.06
C LYS A 166 13.73 -26.61 -2.28
N ARG A 167 14.48 -25.58 -2.68
CA ARG A 167 14.39 -24.24 -2.07
C ARG A 167 12.98 -23.68 -2.22
N ALA A 168 12.38 -23.77 -3.41
CA ALA A 168 11.02 -23.32 -3.66
C ALA A 168 10.00 -23.99 -2.71
N ALA A 169 10.13 -25.30 -2.50
CA ALA A 169 9.25 -26.07 -1.60
C ALA A 169 9.35 -25.63 -0.13
N ILE A 170 10.55 -25.26 0.33
CA ILE A 170 10.77 -24.74 1.69
C ILE A 170 10.06 -23.39 1.84
N GLU A 171 10.32 -22.47 0.91
CA GLU A 171 9.80 -21.10 0.97
C GLU A 171 8.27 -21.07 0.89
N ILE A 172 7.66 -21.85 -0.01
CA ILE A 172 6.19 -21.90 -0.08
C ILE A 172 5.58 -22.52 1.18
N GLY A 173 6.27 -23.47 1.82
CA GLY A 173 5.86 -24.02 3.11
C GLY A 173 5.86 -22.97 4.21
N LEU A 174 6.87 -22.09 4.24
CA LEU A 174 6.93 -20.96 5.18
C LEU A 174 5.81 -19.95 4.93
N ALA A 175 5.57 -19.58 3.66
CA ALA A 175 4.47 -18.67 3.31
C ALA A 175 3.11 -19.20 3.79
N ARG A 176 2.82 -20.49 3.54
CA ARG A 176 1.59 -21.16 4.01
C ARG A 176 1.47 -21.19 5.54
N LYS A 177 2.57 -21.38 6.24
CA LYS A 177 2.59 -21.41 7.72
C LYS A 177 2.32 -20.02 8.31
N LEU A 178 2.90 -18.99 7.70
CA LEU A 178 2.76 -17.61 8.16
C LEU A 178 1.37 -17.04 7.84
N GLU A 179 0.77 -17.43 6.71
CA GLU A 179 -0.56 -16.95 6.29
C GLU A 179 -1.42 -18.09 5.71
N PRO A 180 -1.95 -18.99 6.58
CA PRO A 180 -2.64 -20.21 6.15
C PRO A 180 -4.01 -19.98 5.49
N SER A 181 -4.62 -18.81 5.70
CA SER A 181 -5.88 -18.41 5.07
C SER A 181 -5.70 -17.95 3.63
N ASN A 182 -4.47 -17.61 3.20
CA ASN A 182 -4.21 -17.09 1.86
C ASN A 182 -4.33 -18.21 0.81
N ALA A 183 -5.30 -18.08 -0.11
CA ALA A 183 -5.55 -19.07 -1.15
C ALA A 183 -4.41 -19.14 -2.18
N LEU A 184 -3.73 -18.02 -2.47
CA LEU A 184 -2.61 -17.97 -3.41
C LEU A 184 -1.46 -18.85 -2.93
N TYR A 185 -1.15 -18.81 -1.64
CA TYR A 185 -0.01 -19.56 -1.08
C TYR A 185 -0.24 -21.06 -1.07
N LYS A 186 -1.49 -21.53 -1.23
CA LYS A 186 -1.82 -22.96 -1.32
C LYS A 186 -1.52 -23.54 -2.71
N GLN A 187 -1.38 -22.70 -3.73
CA GLN A 187 -1.06 -23.15 -5.08
C GLN A 187 0.40 -23.67 -5.16
N ASP A 188 0.68 -24.52 -6.15
CA ASP A 188 2.04 -24.96 -6.45
C ASP A 188 2.78 -23.85 -7.21
N PRO A 189 3.93 -23.36 -6.71
CA PRO A 189 4.74 -22.38 -7.43
C PRO A 189 5.02 -22.77 -8.89
N LYS A 190 5.18 -24.06 -9.21
CA LYS A 190 5.38 -24.52 -10.59
C LYS A 190 4.18 -24.21 -11.50
N GLN A 191 2.96 -24.30 -10.97
CA GLN A 191 1.74 -23.99 -11.70
C GLN A 191 1.58 -22.48 -11.87
N ILE A 192 1.86 -21.71 -10.81
CA ILE A 192 1.82 -20.24 -10.84
C ILE A 192 2.73 -19.71 -11.95
N ILE A 193 3.99 -20.13 -11.95
CA ILE A 193 4.96 -19.66 -12.97
C ILE A 193 4.59 -20.13 -14.37
N GLN A 194 3.82 -21.20 -14.52
CA GLN A 194 3.36 -21.65 -15.83
C GLN A 194 2.25 -20.74 -16.37
N GLN A 195 1.35 -20.27 -15.52
CA GLN A 195 0.30 -19.31 -15.87
C GLN A 195 0.88 -17.93 -16.19
N GLU A 196 1.93 -17.50 -15.49
CA GLU A 196 2.62 -16.24 -15.76
C GLU A 196 3.33 -16.23 -17.12
N ASN A 197 3.90 -17.37 -17.54
CA ASN A 197 4.58 -17.51 -18.83
C ASN A 197 3.64 -17.80 -20.02
N GLY A 198 2.35 -18.05 -19.75
CA GLY A 198 1.34 -18.41 -20.76
C GLY A 198 0.50 -17.23 -21.26
N LYS A 199 0.79 -16.02 -20.80
CA LYS A 199 0.21 -14.75 -21.23
C LYS A 199 1.23 -13.97 -22.04
#